data_AF-A0A371DG78-F1
#
_entry.id   AF-A0A371DG78-F1
#
_cell.length_a   1.000
_cell.length_b   1.000
_cell.length_c   1.000
_cell.angle_alpha   90.00
_cell.angle_beta   90.00
_cell.angle_gamma   90.00
#
_symmetry.space_group_name_H-M   'P 1'
#
loop_
_entity.id
_entity.type
_entity.pdbx_description
1 polymer ?
#
loop_
_entity_poly.entity_id
_entity_poly.type
_entity_poly.pdbx_seq_one_letter_code
_entity_poly.pdbx_strand_id
1 'polypeptide(L)'
;MDGDKEVMQSMDAKVRRLGFQSGEAFSQALLDFIDAHTWAFERLTSAHVLHMGGIDALQDSPKLIEIVLRCRPSYKVERNPASAFHVVGQGIHPLSAHLCRHPKAQENWDMAAPTRENTHNTYLKMGDPSYVCLIPVMYVVENVSISEMFFYPQYRWTHPTPPPRTLLSDAFALCSSSINDCFPLRVTQGTGSVLPGRFVRSRGRWVWEPLFSEWSQSAVASSGHRGLQIIVAELGAGDHLPELINAISAL
;
A
#
# COMPACT_ATOMS: atom_id res chain seq x y z
N MET A 1 -20.16 22.81 14.81
CA MET A 1 -21.25 22.10 14.09
C MET A 1 -21.51 22.68 12.71
N ASP A 2 -21.59 24.01 12.50
CA ASP A 2 -21.78 24.55 11.15
C ASP A 2 -20.53 24.43 10.24
N GLY A 3 -19.33 24.57 10.80
CA GLY A 3 -18.09 24.40 10.03
C GLY A 3 -17.88 23.00 9.46
N ASP A 4 -18.30 21.94 10.15
CA ASP A 4 -18.15 20.57 9.66
C ASP A 4 -19.08 20.26 8.48
N LYS A 5 -20.26 20.90 8.44
CA LYS A 5 -21.19 20.80 7.31
C LYS A 5 -20.65 21.49 6.06
N GLU A 6 -20.05 22.67 6.21
CA GLU A 6 -19.44 23.40 5.09
C GLU A 6 -18.23 22.65 4.51
N VAL A 7 -17.38 22.07 5.37
CA VAL A 7 -16.24 21.22 4.94
C VAL A 7 -16.75 20.00 4.17
N MET A 8 -17.78 19.34 4.67
CA MET A 8 -18.34 18.15 4.02
C MET A 8 -19.03 18.47 2.69
N GLN A 9 -19.74 19.60 2.58
CA GLN A 9 -20.32 20.07 1.32
C GLN A 9 -19.25 20.46 0.28
N SER A 10 -18.17 21.11 0.73
CA SER A 10 -17.02 21.44 -0.12
C SER A 10 -16.31 20.19 -0.63
N MET A 11 -16.16 19.17 0.22
CA MET A 11 -15.62 17.87 -0.14
C MET A 11 -16.49 17.13 -1.16
N ASP A 12 -17.80 17.06 -0.93
CA ASP A 12 -18.78 16.46 -1.85
C ASP A 12 -18.69 17.08 -3.25
N ALA A 13 -18.60 18.41 -3.33
CA ALA A 13 -18.46 19.10 -4.61
C ALA A 13 -17.16 18.73 -5.34
N LYS A 14 -16.04 18.57 -4.62
CA LYS A 14 -14.75 18.15 -5.20
C LYS A 14 -14.80 16.71 -5.71
N VAL A 15 -15.27 15.76 -4.90
CA VAL A 15 -15.26 14.33 -5.27
C VAL A 15 -16.30 14.00 -6.35
N ARG A 16 -17.39 14.75 -6.45
CA ARG A 16 -18.35 14.62 -7.57
C ARG A 16 -17.72 14.92 -8.92
N ARG A 17 -16.80 15.89 -8.99
CA ARG A 17 -16.03 16.16 -10.22
C ARG A 17 -15.09 15.02 -10.60
N LEU A 18 -14.70 14.20 -9.62
CA LEU A 18 -13.89 13.00 -9.84
C LEU A 18 -14.74 11.77 -10.18
N GLY A 19 -16.08 11.88 -10.17
CA GLY A 19 -17.01 10.79 -10.51
C GLY A 19 -17.45 9.94 -9.30
N PHE A 20 -17.47 10.50 -8.09
CA PHE A 20 -18.04 9.88 -6.90
C PHE A 20 -19.35 10.52 -6.50
N GLN A 21 -20.25 9.78 -5.85
CA GLN A 21 -21.57 10.30 -5.47
C GLN A 21 -21.51 11.25 -4.25
N SER A 22 -20.62 10.94 -3.30
CA SER A 22 -20.42 11.65 -2.04
C SER A 22 -18.97 11.48 -1.56
N GLY A 23 -18.58 12.26 -0.54
CA GLY A 23 -17.33 12.10 0.19
C GLY A 23 -17.20 10.73 0.84
N GLU A 24 -18.29 10.19 1.38
CA GLU A 24 -18.32 8.85 1.97
C GLU A 24 -18.00 7.76 0.93
N ALA A 25 -18.61 7.82 -0.26
CA ALA A 25 -18.32 6.89 -1.35
C ALA A 25 -16.86 6.99 -1.82
N PHE A 26 -16.28 8.19 -1.75
CA PHE A 26 -14.87 8.41 -2.03
C PHE A 26 -13.97 7.79 -0.96
N SER A 27 -14.24 8.04 0.33
CA SER A 27 -13.48 7.45 1.44
C SER A 27 -13.54 5.93 1.41
N GLN A 28 -14.72 5.34 1.17
CA GLN A 28 -14.84 3.89 1.03
C GLN A 28 -14.01 3.37 -0.15
N ALA A 29 -14.02 4.04 -1.31
CA ALA A 29 -13.20 3.62 -2.44
C ALA A 29 -11.70 3.75 -2.17
N LEU A 30 -11.27 4.72 -1.35
CA LEU A 30 -9.89 4.85 -0.91
C LEU A 30 -9.50 3.67 0.00
N LEU A 31 -10.34 3.32 0.98
CA LEU A 31 -10.12 2.17 1.86
C LEU A 31 -10.09 0.86 1.06
N ASP A 32 -11.02 0.67 0.12
CA ASP A 32 -11.06 -0.50 -0.78
C ASP A 32 -9.79 -0.59 -1.65
N PHE A 33 -9.26 0.55 -2.10
CA PHE A 33 -8.02 0.61 -2.87
C PHE A 33 -6.79 0.29 -2.03
N ILE A 34 -6.73 0.81 -0.81
CA ILE A 34 -5.65 0.48 0.14
C ILE A 34 -5.71 -1.02 0.45
N ASP A 35 -6.88 -1.57 0.77
CA ASP A 35 -7.08 -3.01 1.02
C ASP A 35 -6.69 -3.88 -0.19
N ALA A 36 -7.08 -3.45 -1.40
CA ALA A 36 -6.72 -4.13 -2.65
C ALA A 36 -5.21 -4.34 -2.77
N HIS A 37 -4.42 -3.35 -2.33
CA HIS A 37 -2.97 -3.28 -2.52
C HIS A 37 -2.17 -3.37 -1.22
N THR A 38 -2.78 -3.77 -0.10
CA THR A 38 -2.13 -3.80 1.23
C THR A 38 -0.77 -4.50 1.21
N TRP A 39 -0.68 -5.66 0.56
CA TRP A 39 0.59 -6.40 0.49
C TRP A 39 1.70 -5.58 -0.19
N ALA A 40 1.38 -4.93 -1.31
CA ALA A 40 2.34 -4.10 -2.04
C ALA A 40 2.76 -2.87 -1.22
N PHE A 41 1.82 -2.22 -0.52
CA PHE A 41 2.14 -1.10 0.35
C PHE A 41 3.00 -1.50 1.55
N GLU A 42 2.73 -2.66 2.17
CA GLU A 42 3.57 -3.19 3.24
C GLU A 42 4.99 -3.47 2.77
N ARG A 43 5.18 -4.16 1.65
CA ARG A 43 6.51 -4.47 1.13
C ARG A 43 7.27 -3.22 0.68
N LEU A 44 6.58 -2.28 0.05
CA LEU A 44 7.14 -0.98 -0.32
C LEU A 44 7.60 -0.20 0.93
N THR A 45 6.83 -0.29 2.02
CA THR A 45 7.17 0.31 3.32
C THR A 45 8.42 -0.36 3.92
N SER A 46 8.49 -1.69 3.97
CA SER A 46 9.69 -2.41 4.41
C SER A 46 10.91 -2.05 3.57
N ALA A 47 10.77 -1.99 2.24
CA ALA A 47 11.85 -1.62 1.33
C ALA A 47 12.37 -0.20 1.60
N HIS A 48 11.49 0.76 1.87
CA HIS A 48 11.86 2.12 2.30
C HIS A 48 12.68 2.12 3.59
N VAL A 49 12.23 1.38 4.61
CA VAL A 49 12.93 1.31 5.90
C VAL A 49 14.30 0.66 5.73
N LEU A 50 14.40 -0.44 4.99
CA LEU A 50 15.68 -1.11 4.71
C LEU A 50 16.62 -0.21 3.89
N HIS A 51 16.10 0.56 2.93
CA HIS A 51 16.89 1.52 2.15
C HIS A 51 17.49 2.63 3.01
N MET A 52 16.82 3.03 4.10
CA MET A 52 17.33 4.02 5.07
C MET A 52 18.40 3.48 6.02
N GLY A 53 18.72 2.19 5.97
CA GLY A 53 19.59 1.52 6.95
C GLY A 53 18.84 0.61 7.93
N GLY A 54 17.58 0.29 7.65
CA GLY A 54 16.78 -0.63 8.44
C GLY A 54 16.15 0.01 9.68
N ILE A 55 15.78 -0.85 10.63
CA ILE A 55 15.08 -0.44 11.86
C ILE A 55 15.89 0.55 12.68
N ASP A 56 17.22 0.44 12.68
CA ASP A 56 18.09 1.34 13.44
C ASP A 56 17.95 2.79 12.96
N ALA A 57 17.70 3.00 11.66
CA ALA A 57 17.41 4.32 11.11
C ALA A 57 16.09 4.92 11.64
N LEU A 58 15.20 4.13 12.26
CA LEU A 58 13.97 4.62 12.88
C LEU A 58 14.17 5.10 14.33
N GLN A 59 15.30 4.79 14.96
CA GLN A 59 15.53 5.07 16.39
C GLN A 59 15.76 6.56 16.69
N ASP A 60 16.43 7.29 15.79
CA ASP A 60 16.80 8.69 16.03
C ASP A 60 15.59 9.63 16.12
N SER A 61 14.55 9.34 15.35
CA SER A 61 13.32 10.15 15.31
C SER A 61 12.18 9.35 14.67
N PRO A 62 10.94 9.41 15.21
CA PRO A 62 9.78 8.81 14.56
C PRO A 62 9.60 9.34 13.14
N LYS A 63 9.35 8.42 12.20
CA LYS A 63 9.17 8.72 10.77
C LYS A 63 7.78 8.34 10.32
N LEU A 64 7.33 8.99 9.26
CA LEU A 64 6.08 8.71 8.56
C LEU A 64 6.39 8.56 7.08
N ILE A 65 5.78 7.55 6.46
CA ILE A 65 5.80 7.40 5.00
C ILE A 65 4.55 8.06 4.46
N GLU A 66 4.71 8.99 3.54
CA GLU A 66 3.60 9.61 2.80
C GLU A 66 3.52 8.97 1.42
N ILE A 67 2.32 8.52 1.04
CA ILE A 67 2.00 7.99 -0.28
C ILE A 67 0.97 8.94 -0.91
N VAL A 68 1.40 9.61 -1.98
CA VAL A 68 0.57 10.55 -2.72
C VAL A 68 -0.16 9.79 -3.81
N LEU A 69 -1.49 9.84 -3.74
CA LEU A 69 -2.40 9.18 -4.65
C LEU A 69 -3.08 10.19 -5.55
N ARG A 70 -3.37 9.80 -6.80
CA ARG A 70 -4.23 10.55 -7.70
C ARG A 70 -5.40 9.68 -8.14
N CYS A 71 -6.60 10.25 -8.04
CA CYS A 71 -7.81 9.57 -8.50
C CYS A 71 -7.75 9.35 -10.01
N ARG A 72 -8.14 8.15 -10.47
CA ARG A 72 -8.41 7.91 -11.89
C ARG A 72 -9.81 8.39 -12.25
N PRO A 73 -9.99 9.15 -13.34
CA PRO A 73 -11.33 9.47 -13.83
C PRO A 73 -12.10 8.19 -14.15
N SER A 74 -13.36 8.09 -13.71
CA SER A 74 -14.25 6.99 -14.07
C SER A 74 -15.69 7.49 -14.13
N TYR A 75 -16.42 7.03 -15.14
CA TYR A 75 -17.85 7.27 -15.29
C TYR A 75 -18.72 6.16 -14.66
N LYS A 76 -18.09 5.10 -14.14
CA LYS A 76 -18.80 4.02 -13.46
C LYS A 76 -19.07 4.40 -12.01
N VAL A 77 -20.32 4.25 -11.59
CA VAL A 77 -20.76 4.42 -10.19
C VAL A 77 -19.97 3.48 -9.28
N GLU A 78 -19.84 2.23 -9.70
CA GLU A 78 -19.09 1.22 -9.00
C GLU A 78 -17.66 1.10 -9.54
N ARG A 79 -16.68 1.33 -8.68
CA ARG A 79 -15.26 1.29 -9.05
C ARG A 79 -14.63 -0.04 -8.68
N ASN A 80 -13.73 -0.49 -9.54
CA ASN A 80 -12.87 -1.62 -9.24
C ASN A 80 -11.88 -1.19 -8.13
N PRO A 81 -11.79 -1.92 -7.00
CA PRO A 81 -10.90 -1.60 -5.90
C PRO A 81 -9.45 -1.40 -6.34
N ALA A 82 -8.97 -2.17 -7.33
CA ALA A 82 -7.58 -2.09 -7.77
C ALA A 82 -7.24 -0.85 -8.63
N SER A 83 -8.23 -0.13 -9.15
CA SER A 83 -7.99 0.90 -10.19
C SER A 83 -8.57 2.28 -9.89
N ALA A 84 -9.15 2.50 -8.70
CA ALA A 84 -9.72 3.79 -8.35
C ALA A 84 -8.66 4.91 -8.28
N PHE A 85 -7.41 4.57 -7.94
CA PHE A 85 -6.30 5.51 -7.78
C PHE A 85 -5.03 5.01 -8.48
N HIS A 86 -4.00 5.84 -8.48
CA HIS A 86 -2.61 5.48 -8.79
C HIS A 86 -1.66 6.27 -7.90
N VAL A 87 -0.49 5.72 -7.62
CA VAL A 87 0.56 6.38 -6.85
C VAL A 87 1.31 7.33 -7.77
N VAL A 88 1.44 8.58 -7.35
CA VAL A 88 2.13 9.65 -8.09
C VAL A 88 3.32 10.23 -7.34
N GLY A 89 3.43 9.91 -6.05
CA GLY A 89 4.55 10.33 -5.22
C GLY A 89 4.63 9.49 -3.96
N GLN A 90 5.83 9.43 -3.39
CA GLN A 90 6.08 8.81 -2.11
C GLN A 90 7.24 9.52 -1.42
N GLY A 91 7.22 9.59 -0.10
CA GLY A 91 8.25 10.27 0.67
C GLY A 91 8.31 9.77 2.10
N ILE A 92 9.48 9.94 2.73
CA ILE A 92 9.68 9.67 4.14
C ILE A 92 9.94 11.00 4.83
N HIS A 93 9.23 11.25 5.92
CA HIS A 93 9.28 12.51 6.63
C HIS A 93 9.45 12.26 8.13
N PRO A 94 10.15 13.14 8.86
CA PRO A 94 10.03 13.17 10.31
C PRO A 94 8.55 13.35 10.68
N LEU A 95 8.03 12.53 11.58
CA LEU A 95 6.64 12.60 12.00
C LEU A 95 6.30 14.00 12.54
N SER A 96 7.21 14.60 13.31
CA SER A 96 7.07 15.97 13.83
C SER A 96 6.84 17.00 12.73
N ALA A 97 7.54 16.87 11.59
CA ALA A 97 7.37 17.78 10.46
C ALA A 97 5.96 17.67 9.86
N HIS A 98 5.37 16.47 9.80
CA HIS A 98 3.98 16.28 9.39
C HIS A 98 3.00 16.89 10.39
N LEU A 99 3.18 16.61 11.69
CA LEU A 99 2.31 17.12 12.75
C LEU A 99 2.28 18.66 12.81
N CYS A 100 3.41 19.32 12.54
CA CYS A 100 3.47 20.78 12.49
C CYS A 100 2.84 21.41 11.23
N ARG A 101 2.81 20.70 10.10
CA ARG A 101 2.36 21.26 8.81
C ARG A 101 0.84 21.25 8.64
N HIS A 102 0.16 20.31 9.25
CA HIS A 102 -1.25 20.04 8.96
C HIS A 102 -2.15 20.40 10.14
N PRO A 103 -3.14 21.30 9.94
CA PRO A 103 -4.18 21.55 10.92
C PRO A 103 -4.88 20.22 11.28
N LYS A 104 -5.06 19.96 12.58
CA LYS A 104 -5.61 18.70 13.14
C LYS A 104 -4.73 17.45 13.02
N ALA A 105 -3.54 17.48 12.43
CA ALA A 105 -2.71 16.27 12.37
C ALA A 105 -2.29 15.77 13.76
N GLN A 106 -2.00 16.67 14.71
CA GLN A 106 -1.77 16.32 16.11
C GLN A 106 -2.99 15.65 16.73
N GLU A 107 -4.18 16.24 16.58
CA GLU A 107 -5.43 15.69 17.12
C GLU A 107 -5.75 14.31 16.52
N ASN A 108 -5.62 14.15 15.20
CA ASN A 108 -5.82 12.87 14.51
C ASN A 108 -4.79 11.83 14.96
N TRP A 109 -3.54 12.24 15.15
CA TRP A 109 -2.50 11.37 15.70
C TRP A 109 -2.87 10.92 17.10
N ASP A 110 -3.31 11.81 17.97
CA ASP A 110 -3.68 11.46 19.34
C ASP A 110 -4.93 10.56 19.38
N MET A 111 -5.94 10.85 18.57
CA MET A 111 -7.14 10.00 18.42
C MET A 111 -6.83 8.59 17.92
N ALA A 112 -5.79 8.42 17.09
CA ALA A 112 -5.38 7.11 16.59
C ALA A 112 -4.52 6.31 17.60
N ALA A 113 -4.24 6.83 18.80
CA ALA A 113 -3.43 6.13 19.80
C ALA A 113 -3.97 4.73 20.18
N PRO A 114 -5.28 4.53 20.45
CA PRO A 114 -5.81 3.21 20.78
C PRO A 114 -5.65 2.22 19.62
N THR A 115 -5.83 2.67 18.38
CA THR A 115 -5.62 1.83 17.18
C THR A 115 -4.17 1.42 17.06
N ARG A 116 -3.22 2.36 17.24
CA ARG A 116 -1.78 2.04 17.23
C ARG A 116 -1.41 1.01 18.27
N GLU A 117 -1.84 1.22 19.51
CA GLU A 117 -1.56 0.33 20.63
C GLU A 117 -2.15 -1.07 20.39
N ASN A 118 -3.41 -1.14 19.94
CA ASN A 118 -4.06 -2.41 19.64
C ASN A 118 -3.38 -3.17 18.48
N THR A 119 -2.98 -2.47 17.42
CA THR A 119 -2.22 -3.07 16.31
C THR A 119 -0.87 -3.57 16.79
N HIS A 120 -0.15 -2.78 17.60
CA HIS A 120 1.15 -3.17 18.16
C HIS A 120 1.01 -4.44 19.03
N ASN A 121 0.02 -4.45 19.92
CA ASN A 121 -0.28 -5.60 20.77
C ASN A 121 -0.70 -6.84 19.97
N THR A 122 -1.38 -6.66 18.83
CA THR A 122 -1.72 -7.77 17.93
C THR A 122 -0.47 -8.43 17.39
N TYR A 123 0.51 -7.65 16.90
CA TYR A 123 1.77 -8.21 16.40
C TYR A 123 2.65 -8.81 17.50
N LEU A 124 2.69 -8.22 18.70
CA LEU A 124 3.35 -8.84 19.85
C LEU A 124 2.77 -10.22 20.18
N LYS A 125 1.44 -10.37 20.14
CA LYS A 125 0.75 -11.64 20.41
C LYS A 125 0.99 -12.70 19.34
N MET A 126 1.30 -12.31 18.09
CA MET A 126 1.69 -13.26 17.04
C MET A 126 3.04 -13.93 17.34
N GLY A 127 3.88 -13.32 18.19
CA GLY A 127 5.07 -13.96 18.74
C GLY A 127 6.27 -14.04 17.78
N ASP A 128 6.28 -13.25 16.70
CA ASP A 128 7.44 -13.16 15.81
C ASP A 128 8.59 -12.43 16.54
N PRO A 129 9.73 -13.09 16.81
CA PRO A 129 10.84 -12.48 17.55
C PRO A 129 11.56 -11.38 16.76
N SER A 130 11.33 -11.27 15.46
CA SER A 130 11.90 -10.22 14.62
C SER A 130 11.08 -8.93 14.61
N TYR A 131 9.83 -8.96 15.10
CA TYR A 131 8.99 -7.76 15.16
C TYR A 131 9.61 -6.69 16.08
N VAL A 132 9.63 -5.43 15.61
CA VAL A 132 10.18 -4.31 16.40
C VAL A 132 9.15 -3.23 16.67
N CYS A 133 8.49 -2.70 15.64
CA CYS A 133 7.60 -1.55 15.80
C CYS A 133 6.56 -1.44 14.69
N LEU A 134 5.74 -0.40 14.76
CA LEU A 134 4.87 0.04 13.68
C LEU A 134 5.42 1.33 13.06
N ILE A 135 5.36 1.43 11.74
CA ILE A 135 5.59 2.70 11.02
C ILE A 135 4.26 3.24 10.49
N PRO A 136 3.95 4.53 10.73
CA PRO A 136 2.76 5.14 10.15
C PRO A 136 2.96 5.40 8.65
N VAL A 137 1.95 5.05 7.87
CA VAL A 137 1.83 5.35 6.44
C VAL A 137 0.60 6.20 6.21
N MET A 138 0.79 7.40 5.67
CA MET A 138 -0.28 8.33 5.32
C MET A 138 -0.54 8.27 3.82
N TYR A 139 -1.78 7.99 3.45
CA TYR A 139 -2.26 8.09 2.08
C TYR A 139 -2.90 9.46 1.88
N VAL A 140 -2.36 10.28 0.98
CA VAL A 140 -2.87 11.61 0.67
C VAL A 140 -3.36 11.63 -0.76
N VAL A 141 -4.62 12.02 -1.00
CA VAL A 141 -5.12 12.13 -2.38
C VAL A 141 -4.95 13.56 -2.90
N GLU A 142 -4.24 13.73 -4.01
CA GLU A 142 -4.11 15.02 -4.68
C GLU A 142 -5.47 15.67 -4.98
N ASN A 143 -5.54 16.99 -4.79
CA ASN A 143 -6.71 17.84 -5.08
C ASN A 143 -7.95 17.52 -4.23
N VAL A 144 -7.84 16.62 -3.24
CA VAL A 144 -8.90 16.30 -2.29
C VAL A 144 -8.31 16.40 -0.88
N SER A 145 -9.04 17.02 0.04
CA SER A 145 -8.59 17.16 1.44
C SER A 145 -8.93 15.91 2.26
N ILE A 146 -8.64 14.72 1.72
CA ILE A 146 -8.88 13.43 2.36
C ILE A 146 -7.54 12.70 2.47
N SER A 147 -7.29 12.13 3.64
CA SER A 147 -6.13 11.30 3.92
C SER A 147 -6.48 10.18 4.87
N GLU A 148 -5.83 9.03 4.72
CA GLU A 148 -5.99 7.88 5.60
C GLU A 148 -4.64 7.47 6.18
N MET A 149 -4.60 7.12 7.47
CA MET A 149 -3.37 6.67 8.13
C MET A 149 -3.47 5.20 8.51
N PHE A 150 -2.50 4.41 8.07
CA PHE A 150 -2.33 3.00 8.42
C PHE A 150 -1.01 2.80 9.17
N PHE A 151 -0.89 1.67 9.86
CA PHE A 151 0.31 1.32 10.63
C PHE A 151 0.79 -0.05 10.19
N TYR A 152 1.96 -0.10 9.55
CA TYR A 152 2.54 -1.35 9.07
C TYR A 152 3.60 -1.87 10.03
N PRO A 153 3.62 -3.18 10.30
CA PRO A 153 4.63 -3.81 11.14
C PRO A 153 5.99 -3.71 10.49
N GLN A 154 7.01 -3.50 11.31
CA GLN A 154 8.40 -3.43 10.89
C GLN A 154 9.20 -4.47 11.65
N TYR A 155 9.98 -5.24 10.90
CA TYR A 155 10.73 -6.38 11.39
C TYR A 155 12.23 -6.13 11.26
N ARG A 156 13.02 -6.69 12.17
CA ARG A 156 14.47 -6.71 12.07
C ARG A 156 14.86 -7.68 10.98
N TRP A 157 15.67 -7.21 10.04
CA TRP A 157 16.31 -8.07 9.06
C TRP A 157 17.15 -9.13 9.77
N THR A 158 16.81 -10.40 9.56
CA THR A 158 17.40 -11.54 10.30
C THR A 158 18.62 -12.12 9.61
N HIS A 159 18.85 -11.81 8.33
CA HIS A 159 20.05 -12.29 7.64
C HIS A 159 21.29 -11.47 8.04
N PRO A 160 22.47 -12.12 8.14
CA PRO A 160 23.69 -11.47 8.59
C PRO A 160 24.19 -10.39 7.62
N THR A 161 23.83 -10.50 6.34
CA THR A 161 24.16 -9.51 5.31
C THR A 161 22.93 -8.66 5.02
N PRO A 162 23.07 -7.33 4.86
CA PRO A 162 21.95 -6.47 4.49
C PRO A 162 21.35 -6.90 3.14
N PRO A 163 20.06 -6.64 2.89
CA PRO A 163 19.44 -6.96 1.61
C PRO A 163 20.18 -6.23 0.49
N PRO A 164 20.47 -6.90 -0.65
CA PRO A 164 21.10 -6.26 -1.79
C PRO A 164 20.28 -5.06 -2.27
N ARG A 165 20.95 -3.96 -2.66
CA ARG A 165 20.26 -2.77 -3.19
C ARG A 165 19.39 -3.08 -4.41
N THR A 166 19.79 -4.07 -5.21
CA THR A 166 19.02 -4.57 -6.35
C THR A 166 17.69 -5.19 -5.92
N LEU A 167 17.68 -6.02 -4.86
CA LEU A 167 16.44 -6.59 -4.30
C LEU A 167 15.47 -5.50 -3.83
N LEU A 168 15.98 -4.46 -3.16
CA LEU A 168 15.14 -3.33 -2.73
C LEU A 168 14.59 -2.58 -3.94
N SER A 169 15.41 -2.35 -4.98
CA SER A 169 14.97 -1.73 -6.23
C SER A 169 13.90 -2.55 -6.94
N ASP A 170 14.07 -3.88 -7.00
CA ASP A 170 13.09 -4.81 -7.58
C ASP A 170 11.78 -4.81 -6.79
N ALA A 171 11.86 -4.78 -5.45
CA ALA A 171 10.68 -4.66 -4.59
C ALA A 171 9.91 -3.36 -4.85
N PHE A 172 10.60 -2.23 -4.97
CA PHE A 172 9.99 -0.95 -5.33
C PHE A 172 9.33 -1.00 -6.71
N ALA A 173 10.04 -1.51 -7.71
CA ALA A 173 9.55 -1.56 -9.08
C ALA A 173 8.32 -2.47 -9.19
N LEU A 174 8.35 -3.66 -8.59
CA LEU A 174 7.23 -4.60 -8.57
C LEU A 174 6.01 -4.01 -7.85
N CYS A 175 6.17 -3.51 -6.62
CA CYS A 175 5.05 -3.01 -5.82
C CYS A 175 4.42 -1.75 -6.45
N SER A 176 5.25 -0.82 -6.92
CA SER A 176 4.75 0.40 -7.59
C SER A 176 3.99 0.05 -8.87
N SER A 177 4.53 -0.89 -9.67
CA SER A 177 3.88 -1.33 -10.90
C SER A 177 2.60 -2.11 -10.62
N SER A 178 2.56 -2.97 -9.60
CA SER A 178 1.33 -3.70 -9.25
C SER A 178 0.18 -2.76 -8.91
N ILE A 179 0.48 -1.67 -8.19
CA ILE A 179 -0.49 -0.64 -7.85
C ILE A 179 -0.90 0.17 -9.10
N ASN A 180 0.07 0.62 -9.89
CA ASN A 180 -0.16 1.54 -11.01
C ASN A 180 -0.69 0.85 -12.28
N ASP A 181 -0.49 -0.44 -12.44
CA ASP A 181 -1.04 -1.23 -13.55
C ASP A 181 -2.22 -2.10 -13.12
N CYS A 182 -2.72 -1.91 -11.90
CA CYS A 182 -3.96 -2.51 -11.40
C CYS A 182 -3.96 -4.05 -11.29
N PHE A 183 -2.80 -4.66 -10.96
CA PHE A 183 -2.69 -6.10 -10.68
C PHE A 183 -2.33 -6.32 -9.20
N PRO A 184 -3.29 -6.21 -8.27
CA PRO A 184 -3.02 -6.35 -6.84
C PRO A 184 -2.36 -7.69 -6.51
N LEU A 185 -1.27 -7.64 -5.74
CA LEU A 185 -0.56 -8.78 -5.20
C LEU A 185 -1.24 -9.22 -3.89
N ARG A 186 -1.60 -10.50 -3.77
CA ARG A 186 -2.19 -11.04 -2.54
C ARG A 186 -1.64 -12.42 -2.20
N VAL A 187 -1.56 -12.69 -0.91
CA VAL A 187 -1.25 -14.03 -0.38
C VAL A 187 -2.45 -14.94 -0.66
N THR A 188 -2.22 -16.04 -1.38
CA THR A 188 -3.26 -17.04 -1.64
C THR A 188 -3.46 -17.97 -0.46
N GLN A 189 -4.73 -18.15 -0.08
CA GLN A 189 -5.11 -19.10 0.96
C GLN A 189 -4.71 -20.52 0.53
N GLY A 190 -4.08 -21.27 1.43
CA GLY A 190 -3.64 -22.65 1.19
C GLY A 190 -2.15 -22.76 0.87
N THR A 191 -1.64 -21.99 -0.10
CA THR A 191 -0.21 -22.07 -0.48
C THR A 191 0.67 -21.09 0.28
N GLY A 192 0.11 -19.97 0.76
CA GLY A 192 0.89 -18.88 1.36
C GLY A 192 1.72 -18.08 0.34
N SER A 193 1.64 -18.41 -0.95
CA SER A 193 2.34 -17.70 -2.01
C SER A 193 1.67 -16.36 -2.30
N VAL A 194 2.46 -15.35 -2.63
CA VAL A 194 1.95 -14.07 -3.11
C VAL A 194 1.77 -14.16 -4.61
N LEU A 195 0.58 -13.92 -5.14
CA LEU A 195 0.30 -13.97 -6.58
C LEU A 195 -0.32 -12.66 -7.06
N PRO A 196 -0.10 -12.26 -8.32
CA PRO A 196 -0.84 -11.17 -8.94
C PRO A 196 -2.25 -11.63 -9.29
N GLY A 197 -3.21 -10.74 -9.13
CA GLY A 197 -4.60 -11.02 -9.43
C GLY A 197 -5.33 -9.84 -10.04
N ARG A 198 -6.64 -10.03 -10.18
CA ARG A 198 -7.58 -8.98 -10.61
C ARG A 198 -8.87 -9.11 -9.83
N PHE A 199 -9.56 -7.99 -9.64
CA PHE A 199 -10.91 -8.02 -9.10
C PHE A 199 -11.93 -8.24 -10.22
N VAL A 200 -12.76 -9.27 -10.05
CA VAL A 200 -13.90 -9.57 -10.90
C VAL A 200 -15.20 -9.35 -10.13
N ARG A 201 -16.30 -9.12 -10.85
CA ARG A 201 -17.63 -9.04 -10.24
C ARG A 201 -18.21 -10.45 -10.07
N SER A 202 -18.50 -10.81 -8.84
CA SER A 202 -19.22 -12.03 -8.50
C SER A 202 -20.33 -11.71 -7.50
N ARG A 203 -21.59 -12.04 -7.87
CA ARG A 203 -22.78 -11.81 -7.03
C ARG A 203 -22.88 -10.39 -6.45
N GLY A 204 -22.61 -9.37 -7.28
CA GLY A 204 -22.68 -7.96 -6.89
C GLY A 204 -21.52 -7.48 -6.00
N ARG A 205 -20.51 -8.30 -5.75
CA ARG A 205 -19.31 -7.94 -4.97
C ARG A 205 -18.05 -8.05 -5.82
N TRP A 206 -17.03 -7.30 -5.44
CA TRP A 206 -15.70 -7.46 -6.00
C TRP A 206 -15.02 -8.63 -5.31
N VAL A 207 -14.53 -9.59 -6.10
CA VAL A 207 -13.77 -10.74 -5.62
C VAL A 207 -12.44 -10.73 -6.32
N TRP A 208 -11.36 -10.84 -5.55
CA TRP A 208 -10.02 -10.98 -6.10
C TRP A 208 -9.82 -12.42 -6.58
N GLU A 209 -9.30 -12.57 -7.79
CA GLU A 209 -8.92 -13.85 -8.39
C GLU A 209 -7.47 -13.77 -8.86
N PRO A 210 -6.66 -14.82 -8.62
CA PRO A 210 -5.29 -14.85 -9.12
C PRO A 210 -5.26 -14.94 -10.65
N LEU A 211 -4.26 -14.32 -11.29
CA LEU A 211 -4.06 -14.40 -12.74
C LEU A 211 -3.51 -15.78 -13.17
N PHE A 212 -2.81 -16.46 -12.27
CA PHE A 212 -2.24 -17.79 -12.43
C PHE A 212 -1.98 -18.42 -11.06
N SER A 213 -1.66 -19.71 -11.00
CA SER A 213 -1.48 -20.46 -9.73
C SER A 213 -0.06 -20.41 -9.16
N GLU A 214 0.94 -20.05 -9.96
CA GLU A 214 2.35 -20.05 -9.55
C GLU A 214 3.18 -19.06 -10.37
N TRP A 215 4.26 -18.55 -9.79
CA TRP A 215 5.21 -17.74 -10.53
C TRP A 215 6.02 -18.62 -11.49
N SER A 216 5.82 -18.40 -12.78
CA SER A 216 6.71 -18.88 -13.84
C SER A 216 6.65 -17.93 -15.03
N GLN A 217 7.72 -17.87 -15.82
CA GLN A 217 7.76 -17.02 -17.02
C GLN A 217 6.61 -17.35 -17.99
N SER A 218 6.29 -18.64 -18.14
CA SER A 218 5.16 -19.10 -18.95
C SER A 218 3.81 -18.63 -18.41
N ALA A 219 3.61 -18.70 -17.09
CA ALA A 219 2.38 -18.22 -16.44
C ALA A 219 2.22 -16.70 -16.62
N VAL A 220 3.30 -15.93 -16.47
CA VAL A 220 3.30 -14.47 -16.69
C VAL A 220 2.97 -14.15 -18.15
N ALA A 221 3.61 -14.81 -19.11
CA ALA A 221 3.32 -14.63 -20.53
C ALA A 221 1.86 -14.97 -20.87
N SER A 222 1.32 -16.02 -20.26
CA SER A 222 -0.06 -16.49 -20.49
C SER A 222 -1.14 -15.71 -19.73
N SER A 223 -0.74 -14.85 -18.78
CA SER A 223 -1.68 -14.08 -17.93
C SER A 223 -2.54 -13.08 -18.72
N GLY A 224 -2.10 -12.67 -19.91
CA GLY A 224 -2.71 -11.60 -20.70
C GLY A 224 -2.58 -10.21 -20.07
N HIS A 225 -1.81 -10.06 -18.99
CA HIS A 225 -1.67 -8.80 -18.28
C HIS A 225 -0.40 -8.05 -18.68
N ARG A 226 -0.53 -7.05 -19.57
CA ARG A 226 0.62 -6.33 -20.15
C ARG A 226 1.53 -5.65 -19.13
N GLY A 227 0.98 -4.97 -18.11
CA GLY A 227 1.79 -4.29 -17.08
C GLY A 227 2.70 -5.26 -16.32
N LEU A 228 2.12 -6.33 -15.77
CA LEU A 228 2.84 -7.47 -15.19
C LEU A 228 3.94 -8.04 -16.10
N GLN A 229 3.65 -8.25 -17.39
CA GLN A 229 4.64 -8.78 -18.34
C GLN A 229 5.83 -7.83 -18.52
N ILE A 230 5.57 -6.53 -18.62
CA ILE A 230 6.60 -5.49 -18.75
C ILE A 230 7.48 -5.48 -17.50
N ILE A 231 6.88 -5.36 -16.31
CA ILE A 231 7.68 -5.26 -15.09
C ILE A 231 8.51 -6.51 -14.86
N VAL A 232 7.97 -7.72 -15.08
CA VAL A 232 8.73 -8.97 -14.90
C VAL A 232 9.94 -9.05 -15.85
N ALA A 233 9.84 -8.50 -17.06
CA ALA A 233 10.97 -8.44 -17.98
C ALA A 233 12.05 -7.42 -17.57
N GLU A 234 11.69 -6.42 -16.75
CA GLU A 234 12.59 -5.39 -16.24
C GLU A 234 13.25 -5.78 -14.90
N LEU A 235 12.64 -6.68 -14.13
CA LEU A 235 13.19 -7.16 -12.86
C LEU A 235 14.53 -7.87 -13.10
N GLY A 236 15.51 -7.62 -12.24
CA GLY A 236 16.87 -8.15 -12.37
C GLY A 236 16.99 -9.68 -12.21
N ALA A 237 15.89 -10.39 -11.96
CA ALA A 237 15.88 -11.80 -11.60
C ALA A 237 15.65 -12.79 -12.76
N GLY A 238 15.34 -12.34 -13.98
CA GLY A 238 15.23 -13.24 -15.14
C GLY A 238 14.44 -14.54 -14.86
N ASP A 239 15.10 -15.70 -14.99
CA ASP A 239 14.52 -17.04 -14.78
C ASP A 239 14.25 -17.41 -13.31
N HIS A 240 14.68 -16.59 -12.34
CA HIS A 240 14.55 -16.83 -10.89
C HIS A 240 13.44 -15.98 -10.24
N LEU A 241 12.35 -15.77 -10.97
CA LEU A 241 11.22 -14.97 -10.51
C LEU A 241 10.61 -15.50 -9.19
N PRO A 242 10.39 -16.82 -8.99
CA PRO A 242 9.89 -17.33 -7.71
C PRO A 242 10.80 -16.99 -6.53
N GLU A 243 12.11 -17.12 -6.69
CA GLU A 243 13.09 -16.79 -5.66
C GLU A 243 13.09 -15.31 -5.35
N LEU A 244 12.98 -14.45 -6.37
CA LEU A 244 12.85 -13.00 -6.17
C LEU A 244 11.59 -12.66 -5.37
N ILE A 245 10.43 -13.24 -5.73
CA ILE A 245 9.18 -12.97 -5.01
C ILE A 245 9.27 -13.45 -3.55
N ASN A 246 9.88 -14.60 -3.31
CA ASN A 246 10.12 -15.08 -1.95
C ASN A 246 11.05 -14.15 -1.18
N ALA A 247 12.12 -13.65 -1.82
CA ALA A 247 13.02 -12.68 -1.21
C ALA A 247 12.33 -11.34 -0.89
N ILE A 248 11.47 -10.84 -1.78
CA ILE A 248 10.65 -9.63 -1.53
C ILE A 248 9.64 -9.89 -0.40
N SER A 249 9.06 -11.08 -0.36
CA SER A 249 8.13 -11.48 0.70
C SER A 249 8.80 -11.51 2.08
N ALA A 250 10.11 -11.78 2.13
CA ALA A 250 10.89 -11.82 3.35
C ALA A 250 11.42 -10.45 3.84
N LEU A 251 11.17 -9.34 3.09
CA LEU A 251 11.47 -7.97 3.53
C LEU A 251 10.56 -7.51 4.69
#